data_AF-A0A2V5R2W0-F1
#
_entry.id   AF-A0A2V5R2W0-F1
#
_cell.length_a   1.000
_cell.length_b   1.000
_cell.length_c   1.000
_cell.angle_alpha   90.00
_cell.angle_beta   90.00
_cell.angle_gamma   90.00
#
_symmetry.space_group_name_H-M   'P 1'
#
loop_
_entity.id
_entity.type
_entity.pdbx_description
1 polymer ?
#
loop_
_entity_poly.entity_id
_entity_poly.type
_entity_poly.pdbx_seq_one_letter_code
_entity_poly.pdbx_strand_id
1 'polypeptide(L)'
;MRWLDSDGTVIIYPAALRGGTEQTVQFCVEVHRPHQLIDASKISTDEAARLTADFVRNYKIEILNVAGPRQSEWRKGYDYASRALEIFLNSCDYRHVSG
;
A
#
# COMPACT_ATOMS: atom_id res chain seq x y z
N MET A 1 17.63 10.76 -5.68
CA MET A 1 16.23 10.62 -5.22
C MET A 1 16.07 9.20 -4.68
N ARG A 2 15.80 9.08 -3.38
CA ARG A 2 15.94 7.87 -2.53
C ARG A 2 14.84 6.82 -2.77
N TRP A 3 14.86 6.15 -3.92
CA TRP A 3 13.96 5.02 -4.21
C TRP A 3 14.50 3.66 -3.74
N LEU A 4 15.71 3.63 -3.16
CA LEU A 4 16.41 2.39 -2.80
C LEU A 4 16.17 1.93 -1.34
N ASP A 5 15.67 2.80 -0.46
CA ASP A 5 15.56 2.54 0.98
C ASP A 5 14.21 1.91 1.40
N SER A 6 13.28 1.59 0.48
CA SER A 6 12.05 0.87 0.87
C SER A 6 12.18 -0.63 0.67
N ASP A 7 11.86 -1.39 1.71
CA ASP A 7 11.91 -2.86 1.71
C ASP A 7 10.69 -3.48 1.01
N GLY A 8 9.61 -2.72 0.79
CA GLY A 8 8.45 -3.14 0.01
C GLY A 8 7.48 -2.02 -0.33
N THR A 9 6.60 -2.24 -1.30
CA THR A 9 5.62 -1.23 -1.77
C THR A 9 4.18 -1.78 -1.77
N VAL A 10 3.25 -1.06 -1.16
CA VAL A 10 1.81 -1.27 -1.35
C VAL A 10 1.31 -0.33 -2.46
N ILE A 11 0.61 -0.88 -3.45
CA ILE A 11 0.03 -0.11 -4.56
C ILE A 11 -1.48 -0.18 -4.47
N ILE A 12 -2.13 0.96 -4.21
CA ILE A 12 -3.57 1.10 -4.06
C ILE A 12 -4.15 1.73 -5.33
N TYR A 13 -5.14 1.08 -5.94
CA TYR A 13 -5.70 1.51 -7.22
C TYR A 13 -7.21 1.22 -7.33
N PRO A 14 -7.98 2.02 -8.09
CA PRO A 14 -9.35 1.69 -8.44
C PRO A 14 -9.38 0.67 -9.60
N ALA A 15 -10.51 -0.05 -9.76
CA ALA A 15 -10.81 -1.14 -10.73
C ALA A 15 -10.01 -1.30 -12.04
N ALA A 16 -9.46 -0.22 -12.61
CA ALA A 16 -8.53 -0.27 -13.72
C ALA A 16 -7.21 0.44 -13.35
N LEU A 17 -6.10 -0.30 -13.46
CA LEU A 17 -4.77 0.30 -13.53
C LEU A 17 -4.73 1.14 -14.81
N ARG A 18 -4.66 2.47 -14.68
CA ARG A 18 -4.53 3.40 -15.81
C ARG A 18 -3.52 4.47 -15.44
N GLY A 19 -2.76 4.95 -16.42
CA GLY A 19 -1.80 6.03 -16.22
C GLY A 19 -0.59 5.61 -15.38
N GLY A 20 -0.10 6.49 -14.50
CA GLY A 20 1.15 6.28 -13.76
C GLY A 20 1.17 5.06 -12.83
N THR A 21 0.02 4.50 -12.48
CA THR A 21 -0.07 3.32 -11.61
C THR A 21 0.23 2.03 -12.35
N GLU A 22 -0.13 1.90 -13.63
CA GLU A 22 0.26 0.76 -14.47
C GLU A 22 1.78 0.72 -14.66
N GLN A 23 2.39 1.90 -14.87
CA GLN A 23 3.85 2.06 -14.90
C GLN A 23 4.49 1.70 -13.55
N THR A 24 3.83 2.00 -12.42
CA THR A 24 4.34 1.65 -11.09
C THR A 24 4.31 0.13 -10.87
N VAL A 25 3.23 -0.56 -11.29
CA VAL A 25 3.16 -2.03 -11.22
C VAL A 25 4.21 -2.68 -12.12
N GLN A 26 4.37 -2.20 -13.36
CA GLN A 26 5.42 -2.68 -14.28
C GLN A 26 6.82 -2.47 -13.69
N PHE A 27 7.09 -1.30 -13.12
CA PHE A 27 8.37 -0.99 -12.49
C PHE A 27 8.66 -1.87 -11.26
N CYS A 28 7.65 -2.14 -10.41
CA CYS A 28 7.82 -3.03 -9.26
C CYS A 28 8.13 -4.48 -9.68
N VAL A 29 7.56 -4.95 -10.79
CA VAL A 29 7.87 -6.26 -11.38
C VAL A 29 9.31 -6.30 -11.91
N GLU A 30 9.77 -5.25 -12.57
CA GLU A 30 11.14 -5.18 -13.11
C GLU A 30 12.22 -5.15 -12.01
N VAL A 31 11.92 -4.53 -10.85
CA VAL A 31 12.89 -4.31 -9.77
C VAL A 31 12.96 -5.48 -8.75
N HIS A 32 12.19 -6.57 -8.96
CA HIS A 32 12.17 -7.76 -8.06
C HIS A 32 11.89 -7.44 -6.58
N ARG A 33 11.23 -6.30 -6.28
CA ARG A 33 10.89 -5.94 -4.90
C ARG A 33 9.51 -6.48 -4.51
N PRO A 34 9.33 -6.91 -3.26
CA PRO A 34 8.03 -7.34 -2.79
C PRO A 34 7.05 -6.17 -2.93
N HIS A 35 5.88 -6.46 -3.47
CA HIS A 35 4.81 -5.49 -3.62
C HIS A 35 3.45 -6.13 -3.36
N GLN A 36 2.53 -5.34 -2.82
CA GLN A 36 1.15 -5.75 -2.56
C GLN A 36 0.20 -4.86 -3.36
N LEU A 37 -0.61 -5.47 -4.21
CA LEU A 37 -1.64 -4.79 -4.98
C LEU A 37 -2.96 -4.76 -4.19
N ILE A 38 -3.60 -3.60 -4.13
CA ILE A 38 -4.86 -3.36 -3.41
C ILE A 38 -5.85 -2.72 -4.40
N ASP A 39 -6.80 -3.53 -4.88
CA ASP A 39 -7.89 -3.07 -5.75
C ASP A 39 -9.03 -2.46 -4.90
N ALA A 40 -8.96 -1.16 -4.68
CA ALA A 40 -9.91 -0.39 -3.88
C ALA A 40 -11.36 -0.42 -4.39
N SER A 41 -11.63 -1.01 -5.56
CA SER A 41 -13.00 -1.27 -6.02
C SER A 41 -13.61 -2.55 -5.47
N LYS A 42 -12.78 -3.47 -4.98
CA LYS A 42 -13.18 -4.82 -4.54
C LYS A 42 -13.01 -5.04 -3.05
N ILE A 43 -12.02 -4.39 -2.45
CA ILE A 43 -11.69 -4.57 -1.04
C ILE A 43 -12.04 -3.33 -0.23
N SER A 44 -12.42 -3.57 1.04
CA SER A 44 -12.71 -2.51 2.01
C SER A 44 -11.43 -1.93 2.60
N THR A 45 -11.52 -0.77 3.26
CA THR A 45 -10.38 -0.16 3.96
C THR A 45 -9.84 -1.04 5.09
N ASP A 46 -10.71 -1.76 5.81
CA ASP A 46 -10.34 -2.69 6.87
C ASP A 46 -9.60 -3.92 6.32
N GLU A 47 -10.04 -4.42 5.17
CA GLU A 47 -9.38 -5.53 4.49
C GLU A 47 -8.04 -5.10 3.90
N ALA A 48 -7.97 -3.92 3.28
CA ALA A 48 -6.73 -3.32 2.82
C ALA A 48 -5.73 -3.17 3.98
N ALA A 49 -6.16 -2.69 5.15
CA ALA A 49 -5.32 -2.60 6.33
C ALA A 49 -4.78 -3.97 6.79
N ARG A 50 -5.61 -5.02 6.77
CA ARG A 50 -5.17 -6.39 7.08
C ARG A 50 -4.14 -6.90 6.08
N LEU A 51 -4.39 -6.73 4.78
CA LEU A 51 -3.46 -7.12 3.73
C LEU A 51 -2.12 -6.39 3.84
N THR A 52 -2.14 -5.09 4.15
CA THR A 52 -0.93 -4.31 4.41
C THR A 52 -0.18 -4.85 5.64
N ALA A 53 -0.88 -5.16 6.73
CA ALA A 53 -0.25 -5.72 7.92
C ALA A 53 0.40 -7.08 7.66
N ASP A 54 -0.29 -7.96 6.94
CA ASP A 54 0.22 -9.29 6.58
C ASP A 54 1.41 -9.17 5.63
N PHE A 55 1.34 -8.27 4.65
CA PHE A 55 2.44 -7.98 3.74
C PHE A 55 3.69 -7.50 4.50
N VAL A 56 3.55 -6.51 5.38
CA VAL A 56 4.66 -6.01 6.22
C VAL A 56 5.25 -7.11 7.07
N ARG A 57 4.42 -7.95 7.71
CA ARG A 57 4.88 -9.02 8.60
C ARG A 57 5.57 -10.15 7.84
N ASN A 58 5.02 -10.57 6.71
CA ASN A 58 5.53 -11.68 5.91
C ASN A 58 6.88 -11.35 5.25
N TYR A 59 7.05 -10.10 4.80
CA TYR A 59 8.28 -9.64 4.14
C TYR A 59 9.23 -8.89 5.08
N LYS A 60 8.88 -8.75 6.37
CA LYS A 60 9.66 -8.00 7.38
C LYS A 60 10.05 -6.61 6.90
N ILE A 61 9.07 -5.89 6.35
CA ILE A 61 9.28 -4.56 5.77
C ILE A 61 9.48 -3.55 6.91
N GLU A 62 10.63 -2.89 6.95
CA GLU A 62 10.90 -1.81 7.91
C GLU A 62 10.46 -0.46 7.32
N ILE A 63 10.71 -0.27 6.02
CA ILE A 63 10.30 0.94 5.28
C ILE A 63 9.27 0.56 4.22
N LEU A 64 7.99 0.83 4.51
CA LEU A 64 6.87 0.60 3.60
C LEU A 64 6.63 1.83 2.72
N ASN A 65 6.76 1.65 1.40
CA ASN A 65 6.32 2.64 0.43
C ASN A 65 4.83 2.44 0.08
N VAL A 66 4.10 3.52 -0.18
CA VAL A 66 2.70 3.47 -0.63
C VAL A 66 2.56 4.27 -1.91
N ALA A 67 2.04 3.63 -2.96
CA ALA A 67 1.86 4.23 -4.27
C ALA A 67 0.41 4.09 -4.76
N GLY A 68 0.03 4.92 -5.72
CA GLY A 68 -1.28 4.92 -6.35
C GLY A 68 -1.44 6.05 -7.37
N PRO A 69 -2.59 6.14 -8.06
CA PRO A 69 -2.88 7.24 -8.98
C PRO A 69 -2.84 8.59 -8.29
N ARG A 70 -2.56 9.66 -9.03
CA ARG A 70 -2.66 11.03 -8.50
C ARG A 70 -4.11 11.36 -8.18
N GLN A 71 -4.34 12.29 -7.25
CA GLN A 71 -5.69 12.74 -6.89
C GLN A 71 -6.51 13.24 -8.10
N SER A 72 -5.85 13.83 -9.11
CA SER A 72 -6.47 14.23 -10.37
C SER A 72 -7.00 13.04 -11.20
N GLU A 73 -6.41 11.86 -11.05
CA GLU A 73 -6.78 10.61 -11.73
C GLU A 73 -7.78 9.81 -10.90
N TRP A 74 -7.68 9.89 -9.57
CA TRP A 74 -8.59 9.23 -8.64
C TRP A 74 -8.92 10.12 -7.44
N ARG A 75 -10.01 10.90 -7.55
CA ARG A 75 -10.43 11.86 -6.52
C ARG A 75 -10.65 11.25 -5.13
N LYS A 76 -11.15 10.02 -5.07
CA LYS A 76 -11.44 9.30 -3.81
C LYS A 76 -10.21 8.55 -3.25
N GLY A 77 -9.07 8.59 -3.95
CA GLY A 77 -7.91 7.78 -3.61
C GLY A 77 -7.27 8.15 -2.29
N TYR A 78 -7.18 9.46 -2.02
CA TYR A 78 -6.64 9.95 -0.76
C TYR A 78 -7.44 9.44 0.43
N ASP A 79 -8.77 9.60 0.42
CA ASP A 79 -9.63 9.19 1.53
C ASP A 79 -9.54 7.69 1.81
N TYR A 80 -9.57 6.88 0.74
CA TYR A 80 -9.44 5.43 0.86
C TYR A 80 -8.08 5.03 1.45
N ALA A 81 -6.99 5.55 0.90
CA ALA A 81 -5.63 5.21 1.32
C ALA A 81 -5.37 5.65 2.77
N SER A 82 -5.71 6.89 3.10
CA SER A 82 -5.55 7.43 4.46
C SER A 82 -6.34 6.61 5.48
N ARG A 83 -7.58 6.23 5.18
CA ARG A 83 -8.39 5.42 6.10
C ARG A 83 -7.84 4.02 6.30
N ALA A 84 -7.41 3.35 5.24
CA ALA A 84 -6.78 2.04 5.34
C ALA A 84 -5.47 2.09 6.15
N LEU A 85 -4.64 3.11 5.92
CA LEU A 85 -3.37 3.29 6.65
C LEU A 85 -3.59 3.64 8.12
N GLU A 86 -4.59 4.46 8.44
CA GLU A 86 -4.96 4.76 9.83
C GLU A 86 -5.36 3.47 10.59
N ILE A 87 -6.21 2.64 9.98
CA ILE A 87 -6.60 1.34 10.57
C ILE A 87 -5.36 0.45 10.76
N PHE A 88 -4.50 0.37 9.76
CA PHE A 88 -3.26 -0.40 9.81
C PHE A 88 -2.36 0.06 10.96
N LEU A 89 -2.07 1.35 11.07
CA LEU A 89 -1.19 1.92 12.10
C LEU A 89 -1.76 1.72 13.51
N ASN A 90 -3.06 1.96 13.70
CA ASN A 90 -3.72 1.71 14.98
C ASN A 90 -3.68 0.22 15.39
N SER A 91 -3.67 -0.69 14.41
CA SER A 91 -3.51 -2.13 14.68
C SER A 91 -2.07 -2.53 15.04
N CYS A 92 -1.08 -1.70 14.70
CA CYS A 92 0.33 -1.89 15.07
C CYS A 92 0.59 -1.38 16.49
N ASP A 93 0.05 -0.22 16.86
CA ASP A 93 0.21 0.37 18.19
C ASP A 93 -0.37 -0.51 19.30
N TYR A 94 -1.46 -1.23 19.02
CA TYR A 94 -2.03 -2.17 20.00
C TYR A 94 -1.10 -3.36 20.33
N ARG A 95 -0.09 -3.64 19.49
CA ARG A 95 0.83 -4.77 19.67
C ARG A 95 2.09 -4.39 20.45
N HIS A 96 2.28 -3.12 20.83
CA HIS A 96 3.43 -2.64 21.60
C HIS A 96 3.10 -2.32 23.07
N VAL A 97 2.10 -3.02 23.63
CA VAL A 97 1.79 -3.00 25.08
C VAL A 97 1.79 -4.45 25.58
N SER A 98 2.98 -5.05 25.66
CA SER A 98 3.22 -6.25 26.45
C SER A 98 4.63 -6.10 27.01
N GLY A 99 4.68 -5.55 28.23
CA GLY A 99 5.85 -5.63 29.09
C GLY A 99 5.98 -7.00 29.75
#